data_AF-A0A967UKJ6-F1
#
_entry.id   AF-A0A967UKJ6-F1
#
_cell.length_a   1.000
_cell.length_b   1.000
_cell.length_c   1.000
_cell.angle_alpha   90.00
_cell.angle_beta   90.00
_cell.angle_gamma   90.00
#
_symmetry.space_group_name_H-M   'P 1'
#
loop_
_entity.id
_entity.type
_entity.pdbx_description
1 polymer ?
#
loop_
_entity_poly.entity_id
_entity_poly.type
_entity_poly.pdbx_seq_one_letter_code
_entity_poly.pdbx_strand_id
1 'polypeptide(L)' 'GLVTDEGATYDRTITVDVTKLEPMVTYGTNPGQGVGVTQAVPDPAQIEDANLSAGVKKALAYMDLEAGKPILGKP' A
#
# COMPACT_ATOMS: atom_id res chain seq x y z
N GLY A 1 -14.68 -7.73 -27.84
CA GLY A 1 -14.75 -7.44 -26.40
C GLY A 1 -16.00 -6.64 -26.12
N LEU A 2 -16.54 -6.73 -24.92
CA LEU A 2 -17.67 -5.89 -24.49
C LEU A 2 -17.13 -4.54 -23.99
N VAL A 3 -17.80 -3.45 -24.35
CA VAL A 3 -17.48 -2.08 -23.91
C VAL A 3 -18.71 -1.46 -23.24
N THR A 4 -18.49 -0.40 -22.46
CA THR A 4 -19.58 0.35 -21.82
C THR A 4 -20.34 1.21 -22.84
N ASP A 5 -21.62 1.45 -22.57
CA ASP A 5 -22.46 2.34 -23.38
C ASP A 5 -21.97 3.80 -23.35
N GLU A 6 -22.14 4.50 -24.47
CA GLU A 6 -21.85 5.93 -24.57
C GLU A 6 -22.76 6.72 -23.62
N GLY A 7 -22.15 7.58 -22.78
CA GLY A 7 -22.89 8.40 -21.82
C GLY A 7 -23.22 7.71 -20.49
N ALA A 8 -22.68 6.51 -20.22
CA ALA A 8 -22.80 5.88 -18.91
C ALA A 8 -22.22 6.78 -17.80
N THR A 9 -22.98 6.92 -16.72
CA THR A 9 -22.59 7.70 -15.54
C THR A 9 -22.03 6.78 -14.46
N TYR A 10 -21.08 7.30 -13.68
CA TYR A 10 -20.44 6.59 -12.57
C TYR A 10 -20.57 7.43 -11.31
N ASP A 11 -20.91 6.81 -10.18
CA ASP A 11 -20.94 7.49 -8.87
C ASP A 11 -19.54 7.98 -8.45
N ARG A 12 -18.49 7.30 -8.93
CA ARG A 12 -17.09 7.64 -8.68
C ARG A 12 -16.20 7.19 -9.83
N THR A 13 -15.31 8.08 -10.24
CA THR A 13 -14.25 7.79 -11.23
C THR A 13 -12.90 8.04 -10.60
N ILE A 14 -11.95 7.11 -10.80
CA ILE A 14 -10.56 7.24 -10.36
C ILE A 14 -9.66 7.00 -11.56
N THR A 15 -8.77 7.95 -11.84
CA THR A 15 -7.74 7.82 -12.88
C THR A 15 -6.43 7.40 -12.23
N VAL A 16 -5.82 6.32 -12.72
CA VAL A 16 -4.52 5.82 -12.24
C VAL A 16 -3.50 5.93 -13.35
N ASP A 17 -2.39 6.61 -13.08
CA ASP A 17 -1.26 6.70 -13.99
C ASP A 17 -0.39 5.46 -13.89
N VAL A 18 -0.56 4.53 -14.83
CA VAL A 18 0.14 3.24 -14.84
C VAL A 18 1.62 3.35 -15.18
N THR A 19 2.09 4.50 -15.68
CA THR A 19 3.53 4.70 -15.93
C THR A 19 4.34 4.85 -14.65
N LYS A 20 3.66 5.11 -13.53
CA LYS A 20 4.24 5.22 -12.19
C LYS A 20 4.08 3.95 -11.35
N LEU A 21 3.43 2.92 -11.89
CA LEU A 21 3.22 1.66 -11.19
C LEU A 21 4.52 0.86 -11.15
N GLU A 22 4.84 0.35 -9.97
CA GLU A 22 5.95 -0.56 -9.72
C GLU A 22 5.43 -1.85 -9.10
N PRO A 23 6.24 -2.93 -9.03
CA PRO A 23 5.87 -4.13 -8.29
C PRO A 23 5.48 -3.78 -6.85
N MET A 24 4.36 -4.33 -6.38
CA MET A 24 3.81 -4.09 -5.05
C MET A 24 4.01 -5.33 -4.17
N VAL A 25 4.27 -5.11 -2.88
CA VAL A 25 4.40 -6.16 -1.86
C VAL A 25 3.63 -5.78 -0.61
N THR A 26 3.11 -6.77 0.12
CA THR A 26 2.48 -6.54 1.43
C THR A 26 3.53 -6.59 2.53
N TYR A 27 3.61 -5.54 3.36
CA TYR A 27 4.52 -5.47 4.50
C TYR A 27 3.91 -6.02 5.81
N GLY A 28 2.78 -6.71 5.71
CA GLY A 28 2.03 -7.27 6.82
C GLY A 28 1.01 -8.32 6.35
N THR A 29 0.06 -8.67 7.22
CA THR A 29 -0.91 -9.75 6.97
C THR A 29 -2.26 -9.25 6.43
N ASN A 30 -2.40 -7.94 6.19
CA ASN A 30 -3.61 -7.34 5.63
C ASN A 30 -3.36 -6.90 4.17
N PRO A 31 -4.25 -7.23 3.20
CA PRO A 31 -4.13 -6.77 1.81
C PRO A 31 -4.02 -5.24 1.64
N GLY A 32 -4.56 -4.45 2.56
CA GLY A 32 -4.44 -2.99 2.57
C GLY A 32 -3.06 -2.46 2.96
N GLN A 33 -2.15 -3.31 3.44
CA GLN A 33 -0.77 -2.97 3.81
C GLN A 33 0.19 -3.21 2.64
N GLY A 34 -0.16 -2.67 1.47
CA GLY A 34 0.65 -2.74 0.26
C GLY A 34 1.61 -1.55 0.16
N VAL A 35 2.83 -1.80 -0.31
CA VAL A 35 3.84 -0.78 -0.59
C VAL A 35 4.58 -1.15 -1.87
N GLY A 36 5.03 -0.16 -2.64
CA GLY A 36 5.93 -0.40 -3.75
C GLY A 36 7.24 -1.00 -3.26
N VAL A 37 7.84 -1.92 -4.01
CA VAL A 37 9.08 -2.59 -3.56
C VAL A 37 10.21 -1.61 -3.24
N THR A 38 10.27 -0.47 -3.94
CA THR A 38 11.27 0.58 -3.69
C THR A 38 10.85 1.62 -2.64
N GLN A 39 9.58 1.62 -2.22
CA GLN A 39 9.03 2.58 -1.28
C GLN A 39 9.26 2.16 0.17
N ALA A 40 9.40 3.16 1.05
CA ALA A 40 9.56 2.96 2.48
C ALA A 40 8.27 2.41 3.12
N VAL A 41 8.40 1.40 3.99
CA VAL A 41 7.28 0.97 4.83
C VAL A 41 6.90 2.08 5.82
N PRO A 42 5.60 2.23 6.18
CA PRO A 42 5.17 3.32 7.05
C PRO A 42 5.85 3.28 8.42
N ASP A 43 6.15 4.47 8.96
CA ASP A 43 6.59 4.62 10.34
C ASP A 43 5.36 4.78 11.25
N PRO A 44 5.10 3.83 12.17
CA PRO A 44 3.97 3.93 13.09
C PRO A 44 4.03 5.17 14.00
N ALA A 45 5.20 5.77 14.22
CA ALA A 45 5.35 7.00 14.99
C ALA A 45 4.80 8.25 14.27
N GLN A 46 4.62 8.18 12.95
CA GLN A 46 4.10 9.28 12.12
C GLN A 46 2.59 9.15 11.85
N ILE A 47 1.92 8.15 12.41
CA ILE A 47 0.51 7.86 12.17
C ILE A 47 -0.32 8.35 13.37
N GLU A 48 -1.20 9.33 13.13
CA GLU A 48 -2.08 9.90 14.16
C GLU A 48 -3.15 8.92 14.65
N ASP A 49 -3.69 8.10 13.74
CA ASP A 49 -4.68 7.07 14.11
C ASP A 49 -3.99 5.94 14.90
N ALA A 50 -4.35 5.83 16.18
CA ALA A 50 -3.74 4.87 17.10
C ALA A 50 -3.97 3.41 16.68
N ASN A 51 -5.12 3.09 16.07
CA ASN A 51 -5.41 1.72 15.61
C ASN A 51 -4.55 1.37 14.39
N LEU A 52 -4.43 2.30 13.45
CA LEU A 52 -3.57 2.12 12.28
C LEU A 52 -2.10 2.03 12.69
N SER A 53 -1.64 2.91 13.57
CA SER A 53 -0.29 2.88 14.15
C SER A 53 0.01 1.54 14.82
N ALA A 54 -0.90 1.04 15.66
CA ALA A 54 -0.75 -0.27 16.31
C ALA A 54 -0.73 -1.42 15.29
N GLY A 55 -1.55 -1.33 14.23
CA GLY A 55 -1.57 -2.31 13.13
C GLY A 55 -0.25 -2.35 12.35
N VAL A 56 0.30 -1.19 12.01
CA VAL A 56 1.62 -1.08 11.35
C VAL A 56 2.72 -1.63 12.25
N LYS A 57 2.74 -1.27 13.53
CA LYS A 57 3.73 -1.77 14.49
C LYS A 57 3.73 -3.30 14.59
N LYS A 58 2.54 -3.93 14.62
CA LYS A 58 2.41 -5.39 14.62
C LYS A 58 2.91 -6.02 13.31
N ALA A 59 2.58 -5.42 12.17
CA ALA A 59 3.03 -5.90 10.86
C ALA A 59 4.56 -5.87 10.74
N LEU A 60 5.19 -4.74 11.09
CA LEU A 60 6.64 -4.59 11.05
C LEU A 60 7.35 -5.60 11.98
N ALA A 61 6.84 -5.80 13.20
CA ALA A 61 7.39 -6.78 14.13
C ALA A 61 7.23 -8.22 13.63
N TYR A 62 6.10 -8.54 13.00
CA TYR A 62 5.85 -9.87 12.43
C TYR A 62 6.75 -10.17 11.23
N MET A 63 6.98 -9.18 10.37
CA MET A 63 7.78 -9.32 9.15
C MET A 63 9.28 -9.05 9.34
N ASP A 64 9.70 -8.72 10.57
CA ASP A 64 11.07 -8.29 10.89
C ASP A 64 11.56 -7.11 10.03
N LEU A 65 10.70 -6.11 9.86
CA LEU A 65 10.96 -4.92 9.04
C LEU A 65 11.23 -3.68 9.90
N GLU A 66 12.12 -2.83 9.38
CA GLU A 66 12.45 -1.55 10.00
C GLU A 66 11.61 -0.43 9.38
N ALA A 67 10.98 0.38 10.23
CA ALA A 67 10.17 1.53 9.82
C ALA A 67 10.97 2.49 8.92
N GLY A 68 10.30 3.06 7.91
CA GLY A 68 10.89 4.08 7.04
C GLY A 68 11.92 3.54 6.03
N LYS A 69 12.13 2.23 5.94
CA LYS A 69 13.04 1.61 4.96
C LYS A 69 12.29 0.86 3.86
N PRO A 70 12.84 0.82 2.63
CA PRO A 70 12.31 -0.04 1.57
C PRO A 70 12.42 -1.53 1.91
N ILE A 71 11.52 -2.32 1.35
CA ILE A 71 11.57 -3.79 1.44
C ILE A 71 12.60 -4.37 0.47
N LEU A 72 12.87 -3.70 -0.65
CA LEU A 72 13.84 -4.19 -1.63
C LEU A 72 15.19 -4.53 -0.98
N GLY A 73 15.64 -5.77 -1.18
CA GLY A 73 16.89 -6.28 -0.63
C GLY A 73 16.80 -6.83 0.80
N LYS A 74 15.61 -6.83 1.41
CA LYS A 74 15.34 -7.62 2.61
C LYS A 74 15.04 -9.08 2.21
N PRO A 75 15.54 -10.07 2.97
CA PRO A 75 15.34 -11.48 2.68
C PRO A 75 13.87 -11.90 2.79
#